data_AF-A0A1B9MC41-F1
#
_entry.id   AF-A0A1B9MC41-F1
#
_cell.length_a   1.000
_cell.length_b   1.000
_cell.length_c   1.000
_cell.angle_alpha   90.00
_cell.angle_beta   90.00
_cell.angle_gamma   90.00
#
_symmetry.space_group_name_H-M   'P 1'
#
loop_
_entity.id
_entity.type
_entity.pdbx_description
1 polymer ?
#
loop_
_entity_poly.entity_id
_entity_poly.type
_entity_poly.pdbx_seq_one_letter_code
_entity_poly.pdbx_strand_id
1 'polypeptide(L)' 'MDALVGFSEVINTIYPKIAVQLCIMHQIRHSIKYVASKHHKTLMSDLKPVYKAVSRDAEIDALEFQSI' A
#
# COMPACT_ATOMS: atom_id res chain seq x y z
N MET A 1 -1.01 -12.40 5.87
CA MET A 1 0.46 -12.55 5.78
C MET A 1 1.16 -11.28 6.22
N ASP A 2 0.66 -10.12 5.77
CA ASP A 2 1.09 -8.81 6.25
C ASP A 2 1.05 -8.70 7.78
N ALA A 3 2.11 -8.13 8.35
CA ALA A 3 2.28 -7.87 9.78
C ALA A 3 2.13 -9.09 10.72
N LEU A 4 2.30 -10.31 10.21
CA LEU A 4 2.46 -11.48 11.07
C LEU A 4 3.75 -11.33 11.88
N VAL A 5 3.64 -11.45 13.20
CA VAL A 5 4.77 -11.34 14.13
C VAL A 5 5.86 -12.34 13.73
N GLY A 6 7.09 -11.87 13.60
CA GLY A 6 8.25 -12.69 13.24
C GLY A 6 8.33 -13.13 11.77
N PHE A 7 7.36 -12.79 10.91
CA PHE A 7 7.36 -13.27 9.53
C PHE A 7 8.55 -12.75 8.72
N SER A 8 8.81 -11.44 8.74
CA SER A 8 9.95 -10.84 8.03
C SER A 8 11.29 -11.35 8.55
N GLU A 9 11.41 -11.54 9.86
CA GLU A 9 12.61 -12.07 10.52
C GLU A 9 12.93 -13.49 10.07
N VAL A 10 11.93 -14.37 10.05
CA VAL A 10 12.09 -15.77 9.61
C VAL A 10 12.43 -15.83 8.11
N ILE A 11 11.76 -15.05 7.27
CA ILE A 11 12.03 -15.03 5.83
C ILE A 11 13.45 -14.53 5.54
N ASN A 12 13.90 -13.47 6.21
CA ASN A 12 15.25 -12.93 6.00
C ASN A 12 16.35 -13.89 6.50
N THR A 13 16.05 -14.72 7.50
CA THR A 13 16.97 -15.75 8.00
C THR A 13 17.19 -16.85 6.96
N ILE A 14 16.13 -17.28 6.27
CA ILE A 14 16.19 -18.39 5.29
C ILE A 14 16.57 -17.87 3.89
N TYR A 15 16.09 -16.69 3.53
CA TYR A 15 16.24 -16.08 2.20
C TYR A 15 16.78 -14.64 2.31
N PRO A 16 18.07 -14.45 2.63
CA PRO A 16 18.64 -13.13 2.94
C PRO A 16 18.70 -12.16 1.76
N LYS A 17 18.47 -12.65 0.53
CA LYS A 17 18.48 -11.83 -0.70
C LYS A 17 17.08 -11.37 -1.15
N ILE A 18 16.02 -11.86 -0.52
CA ILE A 18 14.65 -11.51 -0.89
C ILE A 18 14.25 -10.19 -0.23
N ALA A 19 13.62 -9.32 -1.02
CA ALA A 19 12.93 -8.16 -0.48
C ALA A 19 11.56 -8.58 0.06
N VAL A 20 11.32 -8.34 1.34
CA VAL A 20 9.99 -8.51 1.95
C VAL A 20 9.19 -7.22 1.74
N GLN A 21 8.07 -7.32 1.02
CA GLN A 21 7.16 -6.20 0.77
C GLN A 21 5.82 -6.42 1.50
N LEU A 22 5.24 -5.34 2.02
CA LEU A 22 3.85 -5.34 2.49
C LEU A 22 2.90 -5.40 1.29
N CYS A 23 1.83 -6.18 1.39
CA CYS A 23 0.86 -6.29 0.31
C CYS A 23 -0.02 -5.05 0.26
N ILE A 24 0.10 -4.29 -0.83
CA ILE A 24 -0.70 -3.08 -1.07
C ILE A 24 -2.21 -3.35 -0.97
N MET A 25 -2.68 -4.55 -1.34
CA MET A 25 -4.09 -4.91 -1.22
C MET A 25 -4.57 -5.01 0.23
N HIS A 26 -3.73 -5.49 1.15
CA HIS A 26 -4.06 -5.49 2.58
C HIS A 26 -4.06 -4.06 3.12
N GLN A 27 -3.09 -3.23 2.72
CA GLN A 27 -3.04 -1.82 3.12
C GLN A 27 -4.29 -1.05 2.66
N ILE A 28 -4.66 -1.17 1.39
CA ILE A 28 -5.86 -0.53 0.83
C ILE A 28 -7.13 -0.99 1.56
N ARG A 29 -7.32 -2.30 1.75
CA ARG A 29 -8.49 -2.82 2.49
C ARG A 29 -8.52 -2.34 3.94
N HIS A 30 -7.35 -2.26 4.58
CA HIS A 30 -7.23 -1.74 5.94
C HIS A 30 -7.60 -0.27 6.03
N SER A 31 -7.23 0.56 5.04
CA SER A 31 -7.56 1.98 5.00
C SER A 31 -9.05 2.22 4.73
N ILE A 32 -9.65 1.48 3.80
CA ILE A 32 -11.07 1.61 3.41
C ILE A 32 -12.03 1.39 4.58
N LYS A 33 -11.67 0.54 5.55
CA LYS A 33 -12.54 0.24 6.70
C LYS A 33 -12.87 1.46 7.56
N TYR A 34 -12.05 2.52 7.49
CA TYR A 34 -12.25 3.78 8.22
C TYR A 34 -13.02 4.83 7.42
N VAL A 35 -13.36 4.53 6.17
CA VAL A 35 -14.04 5.45 5.26
C VAL A 35 -15.49 5.01 5.09
N ALA A 36 -16.43 5.96 5.11
CA ALA A 36 -17.84 5.66 4.88
C ALA A 36 -18.03 5.03 3.49
N SER A 37 -18.90 4.02 3.38
CA SER A 37 -19.11 3.23 2.16
C SER A 37 -19.40 4.09 0.92
N LYS A 38 -20.12 5.20 1.08
CA LYS A 38 -20.41 6.18 0.03
C LYS A 38 -19.15 6.77 -0.64
N HIS A 39 -18.01 6.80 0.06
CA HIS A 39 -16.75 7.37 -0.44
C HIS A 39 -15.74 6.31 -0.91
N HIS A 40 -16.06 5.01 -0.78
CA HIS A 40 -15.13 3.92 -1.16
C HIS A 40 -14.71 4.01 -2.63
N LYS A 41 -15.67 4.28 -3.53
CA LYS A 41 -15.39 4.39 -4.97
C LYS A 41 -14.47 5.57 -5.29
N THR A 42 -14.72 6.72 -4.67
CA THR A 42 -13.90 7.93 -4.85
C THR A 42 -12.48 7.69 -4.35
N LEU A 43 -12.34 7.20 -3.11
CA LEU A 43 -11.04 6.87 -2.53
C LEU A 43 -10.26 5.86 -3.37
N MET A 44 -10.93 4.84 -3.91
CA MET A 44 -10.27 3.86 -4.78
C MET A 44 -9.85 4.42 -6.13
N SER A 45 -10.59 5.39 -6.66
CA SER A 45 -10.22 6.10 -7.88
C SER A 45 -8.96 6.93 -7.64
N ASP A 46 -8.89 7.58 -6.48
CA ASP A 46 -7.80 8.47 -6.08
C ASP A 46 -6.52 7.71 -5.74
N LEU A 47 -6.63 6.54 -5.09
CA LEU A 47 -5.47 5.69 -4.79
C LEU A 47 -4.93 4.94 -6.01
N LYS A 48 -5.73 4.80 -7.07
CA LYS A 48 -5.36 4.08 -8.29
C LYS A 48 -4.09 4.60 -8.98
N PRO A 49 -3.90 5.91 -9.20
CA PRO A 49 -2.66 6.43 -9.77
C PRO A 49 -1.45 6.18 -8.86
N VAL A 50 -1.60 6.22 -7.53
CA VAL A 50 -0.50 6.03 -6.57
C VAL A 50 0.13 4.63 -6.72
N TYR A 51 -0.65 3.55 -6.57
CA TYR A 51 -0.08 2.20 -6.68
C TYR A 51 0.20 1.74 -8.12
N LYS A 52 -0.18 2.53 -9.13
CA LYS A 52 0.13 2.29 -10.55
C LYS A 52 1.27 3.16 -11.08
N ALA A 53 1.86 4.00 -10.25
CA ALA A 53 2.95 4.87 -10.65
C ALA A 53 4.13 4.07 -11.21
N VAL A 54 4.78 4.63 -12.24
CA VAL A 54 5.92 4.00 -12.92
C VAL A 54 7.25 4.24 -12.20
N SER A 55 7.28 5.19 -11.28
CA SER A 55 8.44 5.55 -10.46
C SER A 55 7.98 6.06 -9.09
N ARG A 56 8.91 6.09 -8.14
CA ARG A 56 8.65 6.66 -6.80
C ARG A 56 8.29 8.15 -6.88
N ASP A 57 8.91 8.90 -7.77
CA ASP A 57 8.62 10.34 -7.91
C ASP A 57 7.19 10.54 -8.42
N ALA A 58 6.76 9.76 -9.42
CA ALA A 58 5.38 9.78 -9.91
C ALA A 58 4.35 9.31 -8.87
N GLU A 59 4.74 8.40 -7.97
CA GLU A 59 3.92 7.97 -6.83
C GLU A 59 3.70 9.14 -5.86
N ILE A 60 4.77 9.85 -5.50
CA ILE A 60 4.74 11.00 -4.59
C ILE A 60 3.89 12.11 -5.18
N ASP A 61 4.11 12.46 -6.45
CA ASP A 61 3.31 13.49 -7.13
C ASP A 61 1.81 13.15 -7.13
N ALA A 62 1.46 11.88 -7.37
CA ALA A 62 0.07 11.42 -7.34
C ALA A 62 -0.55 11.44 -5.93
N LEU A 63 0.27 11.28 -4.88
CA LEU A 63 -0.17 11.35 -3.48
C LEU A 63 -0.34 12.82 -3.03
N GLU A 64 0.59 13.69 -3.39
CA GLU A 64 0.64 15.09 -2.95
C GLU A 64 -0.45 15.97 -3.59
N PHE A 65 -0.93 15.61 -4.79
CA PHE A 65 -2.03 16.32 -5.48
C PHE A 65 -3.36 16.34 -4.70
N GLN A 66 -3.48 15.54 -3.62
CA GLN A 66 -4.66 15.52 -2.75
C GLN A 66 -4.55 16.42 -1.50
N SER A 67 -3.43 17.12 -1.32
CA SER A 67 -3.10 17.87 -0.07
C SER A 67 -3.41 19.38 -0.14
N ILE A 68 -4.11 19.85 -1.18
CA ILE A 68 -4.51 21.26 -1.37
C ILE A 68 -6.04 21.36 -1.36
#